data_AF-A0A6M3KWJ2-F1
#
_entry.id   AF-A0A6M3KWJ2-F1
#
_cell.length_a   1.000
_cell.length_b   1.000
_cell.length_c   1.000
_cell.angle_alpha   90.00
_cell.angle_beta   90.00
_cell.angle_gamma   90.00
#
_symmetry.space_group_name_H-M   'P 1'
#
loop_
_entity.id
_entity.type
_entity.pdbx_description
1 polymer ?
#
loop_
_entity_poly.entity_id
_entity_poly.type
_entity_poly.pdbx_seq_one_letter_code
_entity_poly.pdbx_strand_id
1 'polypeptide(L)' 'MFSHELKKEISEKVQELLQTISHPELPEGEISFILHIDGKEYWSWANIRNNSDKSTPVPESLICNFTDRRK' A
#
# COMPACT_ATOMS: atom_id res chain seq x y z
N MET A 1 -14.12 0.29 5.02
CA MET A 1 -12.77 0.87 4.81
C MET A 1 -11.83 0.34 5.89
N PHE A 2 -10.61 -0.08 5.55
CA PHE A 2 -9.66 -0.64 6.53
C PHE A 2 -9.16 0.44 7.51
N SER A 3 -9.01 0.09 8.80
CA SER A 3 -8.40 0.98 9.80
C SER A 3 -6.90 1.15 9.55
N HIS A 4 -6.30 2.21 10.08
CA HIS A 4 -4.86 2.44 9.96
C HIS A 4 -4.04 1.29 10.56
N GLU A 5 -4.45 0.79 11.72
CA GLU A 5 -3.82 -0.37 12.39
C GLU A 5 -3.87 -1.62 11.52
N LEU A 6 -5.02 -1.90 10.90
CA LEU A 6 -5.19 -3.07 10.04
C LEU A 6 -4.37 -2.97 8.75
N LYS A 7 -4.24 -1.77 8.18
CA LYS A 7 -3.35 -1.54 7.02
C LYS A 7 -1.88 -1.79 7.40
N LYS A 8 -1.47 -1.35 8.58
CA LYS A 8 -0.12 -1.58 9.11
C LYS A 8 0.14 -3.08 9.31
N GLU A 9 -0.79 -3.79 9.95
CA GLU A 9 -0.66 -5.24 10.17
C GLU A 9 -0.57 -6.03 8.86
N ILE A 10 -1.40 -5.69 7.86
CA ILE A 10 -1.34 -6.32 6.54
C ILE A 10 0.01 -6.04 5.88
N SER A 11 0.50 -4.81 5.96
CA SER A 11 1.81 -4.45 5.40
C SER A 11 2.95 -5.25 6.05
N GLU A 12 2.95 -5.37 7.37
CA GLU A 12 3.98 -6.10 8.11
C GLU A 12 3.99 -7.60 7.74
N LYS A 13 2.80 -8.23 7.65
CA LYS A 13 2.68 -9.63 7.25
C LYS A 13 3.12 -9.90 5.81
N VAL A 14 2.80 -8.99 4.88
CA VAL A 14 3.25 -9.10 3.49
C VAL A 14 4.77 -8.96 3.39
N GLN A 15 5.34 -8.02 4.15
CA GLN A 15 6.79 -7.83 4.22
C GLN A 15 7.50 -9.09 4.73
N GLU A 16 7.01 -9.67 5.84
CA GLU A 16 7.54 -10.92 6.40
C GLU A 16 7.41 -12.08 5.41
N LEU A 17 6.28 -12.19 4.70
CA LEU A 17 6.07 -13.22 3.69
C LEU A 17 7.08 -13.10 2.55
N LEU A 18 7.28 -11.89 2.01
CA LEU A 18 8.22 -11.65 0.91
C LEU A 18 9.67 -11.92 1.35
N GLN A 19 10.04 -11.55 2.58
CA GLN A 19 11.35 -11.88 3.14
C GLN A 19 11.53 -13.39 3.33
N THR A 20 10.49 -14.09 3.78
CA THR A 20 10.51 -15.56 3.96
C THR A 20 10.67 -16.30 2.64
N ILE A 21 10.03 -15.82 1.57
CA ILE A 21 10.15 -16.42 0.23
C ILE A 21 11.59 -16.30 -0.29
N SER A 22 12.32 -15.25 0.09
CA SER A 22 13.73 -15.02 -0.26
C SER A 22 14.03 -15.27 -1.75
N HIS A 23 13.13 -14.81 -2.63
CA HIS A 23 13.27 -15.00 -4.06
C HIS A 23 14.50 -14.22 -4.58
N PRO A 24 15.31 -14.78 -5.49
CA PRO A 24 16.52 -14.11 -6.00
C PRO A 24 16.24 -12.80 -6.76
N GLU A 25 14.99 -12.56 -7.16
CA GLU A 25 14.56 -11.29 -7.79
C GLU A 25 14.07 -10.24 -6.77
N LEU A 26 13.90 -10.62 -5.49
CA LEU A 26 13.54 -9.67 -4.45
C LEU A 26 14.80 -8.92 -3.98
N PRO A 27 14.69 -7.61 -3.74
CA PRO A 27 15.81 -6.85 -3.22
C PRO A 27 16.16 -7.35 -1.82
N GLU A 28 17.46 -7.35 -1.52
CA GLU A 28 17.93 -7.60 -0.16
C GLU A 28 17.45 -6.47 0.77
N GLY A 29 16.75 -6.82 1.85
CA GLY A 29 16.31 -5.89 2.88
C GLY A 29 14.80 -5.58 2.86
N GLU A 30 14.46 -4.30 2.88
CA GLU A 30 13.07 -3.85 2.97
C GLU A 30 12.42 -3.74 1.60
N ILE A 31 11.23 -4.32 1.45
CA ILE A 31 10.61 -4.53 0.14
C ILE A 31 9.50 -3.50 -0.02
N SER A 32 9.63 -2.68 -1.07
CA SER A 32 8.62 -1.69 -1.42
C SER A 32 7.53 -2.33 -2.27
N PHE A 33 6.29 -2.24 -1.81
CA PHE A 33 5.13 -2.76 -2.54
C PHE A 33 3.90 -1.89 -2.33
N ILE A 34 2.97 -1.98 -3.27
CA ILE A 34 1.64 -1.38 -3.20
C ILE A 34 0.63 -2.51 -3.39
N LEU A 35 -0.16 -2.79 -2.35
CA LEU A 35 -1.24 -3.77 -2.41
C LEU A 35 -2.55 -3.05 -2.67
N HIS A 36 -3.15 -3.28 -3.84
CA HIS A 36 -4.51 -2.87 -4.14
C HIS A 36 -5.48 -3.96 -3.71
N ILE A 37 -6.46 -3.60 -2.89
CA ILE A 37 -7.53 -4.48 -2.45
C ILE A 37 -8.84 -3.93 -3.00
N ASP A 38 -9.41 -4.68 -3.94
CA ASP A 38 -10.79 -4.49 -4.37
C ASP A 38 -11.71 -4.85 -3.21
N GLY A 39 -12.53 -3.90 -2.78
CA GLY A 39 -13.55 -4.15 -1.78
C GLY A 39 -14.76 -4.83 -2.39
N LYS A 40 -15.70 -5.18 -1.52
CA LYS A 40 -16.93 -5.90 -1.88
C LYS A 40 -17.85 -5.09 -2.79
N GLU A 41 -17.68 -3.77 -2.85
CA GLU A 41 -18.50 -2.84 -3.62
C GLU A 41 -17.60 -1.96 -4.49
N TYR A 42 -18.15 -1.49 -5.62
CA TYR A 42 -17.44 -0.71 -6.65
C TYR A 42 -16.65 0.51 -6.12
N TRP A 43 -17.09 1.10 -5.00
CA TRP A 43 -16.52 2.33 -4.44
C TRP A 43 -15.64 2.10 -3.21
N SER A 44 -15.49 0.84 -2.79
CA SER A 44 -14.65 0.47 -1.65
C SER A 44 -13.39 -0.18 -2.17
N TRP A 45 -12.26 0.50 -2.10
CA TRP A 45 -10.94 -0.12 -2.33
C TRP A 45 -9.94 0.43 -1.33
N ALA A 46 -8.82 -0.29 -1.15
CA ALA A 46 -7.74 0.15 -0.28
C ALA A 46 -6.38 -0.12 -0.91
N ASN A 47 -5.54 0.90 -0.92
CA ASN A 47 -4.11 0.75 -1.19
C ASN A 47 -3.37 0.64 0.15
N ILE A 48 -2.56 -0.40 0.30
CA ILE A 48 -1.69 -0.63 1.46
C ILE A 48 -0.25 -0.57 0.99
N ARG A 49 0.59 0.16 1.72
CA ARG A 49 2.00 0.39 1.40
C ARG A 49 2.83 0.15 2.64
N ASN A 50 4.06 -0.31 2.43
CA ASN A 50 5.07 -0.38 3.47
C ASN A 50 5.50 1.05 3.88
N ASN A 51 5.73 1.24 5.19
CA ASN A 51 6.16 2.47 5.83
C ASN A 51 7.65 2.82 5.58
N SER A 52 8.40 1.95 4.86
CA SER A 52 9.78 2.21 4.37
C SER A 52 9.87 3.39 3.42
N ASP A 53 8.75 3.80 2.83
CA ASP A 53 8.67 4.83 1.79
C ASP A 53 8.89 6.25 2.37
N LYS A 54 9.78 6.39 3.36
CA LYS A 54 10.24 7.66 3.91
C LYS A 54 11.24 8.39 3.01
N SER A 55 11.57 7.87 1.83
CA SER A 55 12.56 8.48 0.93
C SER A 55 12.03 8.93 -0.44
N THR A 56 10.76 8.70 -0.78
CA THR A 56 10.18 9.31 -1.97
C THR A 56 9.13 10.36 -1.61
N PRO A 57 9.40 11.67 -1.78
CA PRO A 57 8.33 12.64 -1.79
C PRO A 57 7.41 12.24 -2.96
N VAL A 58 6.18 11.84 -2.64
CA VAL A 58 5.14 11.68 -3.66
C VAL A 58 5.03 13.02 -4.38
N PRO A 59 5.29 13.08 -5.71
CA PRO A 59 5.09 14.32 -6.43
C PRO A 59 3.61 14.69 -6.30
N GLU A 60 3.37 15.95 -5.93
CA GLU A 60 2.05 16.54 -5.64
C GLU A 60 1.04 16.34 -6.78
N SER A 61 1.50 15.98 -7.98
CA SER A 61 0.69 15.59 -9.14
C SER A 61 -0.05 14.24 -9.02
N LEU A 62 0.27 13.41 -8.03
CA LEU A 62 -0.42 12.13 -7.75
C LEU A 62 -1.31 12.18 -6.51
N ILE A 63 -1.42 13.34 -5.86
CA ILE A 63 -2.45 13.57 -4.86
C ILE A 63 -3.76 13.71 -5.62
N CYS A 64 -4.55 12.63 -5.65
CA CYS A 64 -5.92 12.67 -6.14
C CYS A 64 -6.67 13.79 -5.42
N ASN A 65 -6.86 14.91 -6.12
CA ASN A 65 -7.78 15.97 -5.72
C ASN A 65 -9.18 15.34 -5.67
N PHE A 66 -9.59 14.92 -4.46
CA PHE A 66 -10.99 14.70 -4.12
C PHE A 66 -11.69 16.07 -4.21
N THR A 67 -12.04 16.48 -5.42
CA THR A 67 -13.08 17.50 -5.63
C THR A 67 -14.37 16.77 -5.96
N ASP A 68 -15.22 16.76 -4.93
CA ASP A 68 -16.67 16.65 -4.96
C ASP A 68 -17.25 16.90 -6.37
N ARG A 69 -17.73 15.82 -7.01
CA ARG A 69 -18.73 15.91 -8.07
C ARG A 69 -20.05 15.35 -7.55
N ARG A 70 -20.70 16.09 -6.66
CA ARG A 70 -22.16 16.10 -6.60
C ARG A 70 -22.71 16.60 -7.94
N LYS A 71 -23.49 15.75 -8.60
CA LYS A 71 -24.54 16.16 -9.52
C LYS A 71 -25.84 16.19 -8.75
#